data_AF-A0A535U1F3-F1
#
_entry.id   AF-A0A535U1F3-F1
#
_cell.length_a   1.000
_cell.length_b   1.000
_cell.length_c   1.000
_cell.angle_alpha   90.00
_cell.angle_beta   90.00
_cell.angle_gamma   90.00
#
_symmetry.space_group_name_H-M   'P 1'
#
loop_
_entity.id
_entity.type
_entity.pdbx_description
1 polymer ?
#
loop_
_entity_poly.entity_id
_entity_poly.type
_entity_poly.pdbx_seq_one_letter_code
_entity_poly.pdbx_strand_id
1 'polypeptide(L)'
;WEVRNTNLKLAELYRVDGDYRYSAGFNWRGLVSLVVGGVLAVGGAYSAPGSGPFPQKGIIGPLYSWFPIHVYDYSWLVGLVAAFLCYLALSALFPAAAARRRPQAAAAT
;
A
#
# COMPACT_ATOMS: atom_id res chain seq x y z
N TRP A 1 3.63 2.66 -11.88
CA TRP A 1 4.94 3.04 -12.44
C TRP A 1 5.96 1.96 -12.11
N GLU A 2 6.34 1.74 -10.85
CA GLU A 2 7.35 0.72 -10.47
C GLU A 2 6.98 -0.73 -10.80
N VAL A 3 5.94 -1.29 -10.17
CA VAL A 3 5.67 -2.76 -10.24
C VAL A 3 5.46 -3.28 -11.66
N ARG A 4 4.96 -2.44 -12.57
CA ARG A 4 4.61 -2.84 -13.95
C ARG A 4 5.32 -2.01 -15.02
N ASN A 5 6.32 -1.20 -14.67
CA ASN A 5 7.05 -0.33 -15.60
C ASN A 5 6.13 0.46 -16.53
N THR A 6 5.06 1.04 -15.97
CA THR A 6 4.03 1.78 -16.73
C THR A 6 3.34 1.00 -17.87
N ASN A 7 3.43 -0.33 -17.89
CA ASN A 7 2.79 -1.18 -18.88
C ASN A 7 1.42 -1.68 -18.38
N LEU A 8 0.34 -1.19 -19.00
CA LEU A 8 -1.03 -1.59 -18.69
C LEU A 8 -1.59 -2.46 -19.83
N LYS A 9 -1.97 -3.70 -19.52
CA LYS A 9 -2.70 -4.58 -20.44
C LYS A 9 -4.18 -4.23 -20.48
N LEU A 10 -4.60 -3.35 -21.39
CA LEU A 10 -5.98 -2.86 -21.42
C LEU A 10 -7.03 -3.97 -21.60
N ALA A 11 -6.81 -4.91 -22.52
CA ALA A 11 -7.75 -6.00 -22.79
C ALA A 11 -8.05 -6.85 -21.53
N GLU A 12 -7.02 -7.12 -20.73
CA GLU A 12 -7.13 -7.93 -19.51
C GLU A 12 -7.91 -7.23 -18.39
N LEU A 13 -8.08 -5.90 -18.46
CA LEU A 13 -8.88 -5.13 -17.50
C LEU A 13 -10.38 -5.39 -17.68
N TYR A 14 -10.82 -5.75 -18.89
CA TYR A 14 -12.22 -6.00 -19.23
C TYR A 14 -12.61 -7.48 -19.16
N ARG A 15 -11.70 -8.36 -18.70
CA ARG A 15 -11.95 -9.81 -18.60
C ARG A 15 -12.11 -10.21 -17.14
N VAL A 16 -13.16 -10.97 -16.84
CA VAL A 16 -13.43 -11.51 -15.51
C VAL A 16 -12.26 -12.36 -15.02
N ASP A 17 -11.69 -13.19 -15.90
CA ASP A 17 -10.54 -14.05 -15.62
C ASP A 17 -9.20 -13.45 -16.06
N GLY A 18 -9.14 -12.13 -16.25
CA GLY A 18 -7.95 -11.44 -16.72
C GLY A 18 -6.86 -11.28 -15.65
N ASP A 19 -5.71 -10.77 -16.08
CA ASP A 19 -4.52 -10.55 -15.23
C ASP A 19 -4.75 -9.69 -13.96
N TYR A 20 -5.85 -8.93 -13.92
CA TYR A 20 -6.23 -8.07 -12.78
C TYR A 20 -7.31 -8.68 -11.88
N ARG A 21 -7.70 -9.94 -12.08
CA ARG A 21 -8.60 -10.63 -11.15
C ARG A 21 -7.93 -10.89 -9.80
N TYR A 22 -6.60 -10.98 -9.73
CA TYR A 22 -5.87 -11.30 -8.50
C TYR A 22 -6.46 -12.55 -7.79
N SER A 23 -6.63 -12.51 -6.47
CA SER A 23 -7.24 -13.57 -5.68
C SER A 23 -8.75 -13.36 -5.62
N ALA A 24 -9.47 -13.98 -6.55
CA ALA A 24 -10.95 -13.92 -6.62
C ALA A 24 -11.54 -12.50 -6.68
N GLY A 25 -10.88 -11.58 -7.40
CA GLY A 25 -11.25 -10.17 -7.52
C GLY A 25 -10.47 -9.24 -6.59
N PHE A 26 -9.73 -9.78 -5.61
CA PHE A 26 -9.06 -8.98 -4.58
C PHE A 26 -7.54 -8.99 -4.67
N ASN A 27 -6.96 -7.79 -4.67
CA ASN A 27 -5.53 -7.58 -4.45
C ASN A 27 -5.24 -7.41 -2.96
N TRP A 28 -5.05 -8.52 -2.25
CA TRP A 28 -4.79 -8.49 -0.80
C TRP A 28 -3.54 -7.67 -0.44
N ARG A 29 -2.52 -7.64 -1.29
CA ARG A 29 -1.30 -6.83 -1.08
C ARG A 29 -1.62 -5.35 -1.04
N GLY A 30 -2.51 -4.89 -1.93
CA GLY A 30 -2.98 -3.51 -1.96
C GLY A 30 -3.78 -3.16 -0.70
N LEU A 31 -4.65 -4.07 -0.26
CA LEU A 31 -5.43 -3.89 0.97
C LEU A 31 -4.54 -3.80 2.22
N VAL A 32 -3.59 -4.73 2.39
CA VAL A 32 -2.64 -4.71 3.50
C VAL A 32 -1.83 -3.42 3.49
N SER A 33 -1.34 -3.00 2.32
CA SER A 33 -0.57 -1.76 2.18
C SER A 33 -1.39 -0.52 2.54
N LEU A 34 -2.67 -0.49 2.15
CA LEU A 34 -3.60 0.59 2.51
C LEU A 34 -3.80 0.65 4.03
N VAL A 35 -4.01 -0.50 4.68
CA VAL A 35 -4.19 -0.55 6.14
C VAL A 35 -2.92 -0.10 6.86
N VAL A 36 -1.74 -0.59 6.44
CA VAL A 36 -0.45 -0.19 7.04
C VAL A 36 -0.22 1.31 6.89
N GLY A 37 -0.39 1.87 5.68
CA GLY A 37 -0.25 3.29 5.44
C GLY A 37 -1.26 4.13 6.22
N GLY A 38 -2.52 3.69 6.27
CA GLY A 38 -3.57 4.35 7.06
C GLY A 38 -3.22 4.41 8.54
N VAL A 39 -2.86 3.27 9.15
CA VAL A 39 -2.46 3.19 10.57
C VAL A 39 -1.27 4.11 10.85
N LEU A 40 -0.27 4.16 9.98
CA LEU A 40 0.90 5.03 10.16
C LEU A 40 0.57 6.52 9.96
N ALA A 41 -0.38 6.84 9.08
CA ALA A 41 -0.83 8.22 8.86
C ALA A 41 -1.62 8.77 10.05
N VAL A 42 -2.55 7.99 10.63
CA VAL A 42 -3.42 8.45 11.72
C VAL A 42 -2.94 8.06 13.12
N GLY A 43 -2.03 7.10 13.25
CA GLY A 43 -1.60 6.58 14.55
C GLY A 43 -0.93 7.63 15.45
N GLY A 44 -0.29 8.64 14.84
CA GLY A 44 0.30 9.78 15.56
C GLY A 44 -0.67 10.91 15.90
N ALA A 45 -1.96 10.81 15.54
CA ALA A 45 -2.93 11.90 15.71
C ALA A 45 -3.02 12.36 17.17
N TYR A 46 -2.84 13.66 17.39
CA TYR A 46 -2.82 14.30 18.71
C TYR A 46 -3.62 15.60 18.70
N SER A 47 -3.99 16.07 19.89
CA SER A 47 -4.66 17.37 20.07
C SER A 47 -3.98 18.14 21.19
N ALA A 48 -4.02 19.48 21.10
CA ALA A 48 -3.56 20.32 22.19
C ALA A 48 -4.50 20.16 23.42
N PRO A 49 -4.01 20.46 24.63
CA PRO A 49 -4.81 20.33 25.84
C PRO A 49 -6.14 21.10 25.73
N GLY A 50 -7.27 20.40 25.87
CA GLY A 50 -8.60 20.99 25.81
C GLY A 50 -9.13 21.33 24.40
N SER A 51 -8.39 20.99 23.33
CA SER A 51 -8.72 21.44 21.97
C SER A 51 -9.20 20.34 21.01
N GLY A 52 -9.39 19.09 21.47
CA GLY A 52 -9.79 18.00 20.57
C GLY A 52 -9.95 16.63 21.22
N PRO A 53 -10.43 15.65 20.45
CA PRO A 53 -10.73 14.31 20.94
C PRO A 53 -9.50 13.39 21.07
N PHE A 54 -8.33 13.81 20.57
CA PHE A 54 -7.14 12.95 20.52
C PHE A 54 -6.25 13.09 21.76
N PRO A 55 -5.58 12.00 22.20
CA PRO A 55 -4.64 12.06 23.31
C PRO A 55 -3.46 12.99 23.01
N GLN A 56 -2.92 13.66 24.04
CA GLN A 56 -1.77 14.56 23.89
C GLN A 56 -0.50 13.86 23.39
N LYS A 57 -0.38 12.54 23.64
CA LYS A 57 0.78 11.71 23.26
C LYS A 57 0.48 10.80 22.06
N GLY A 58 -0.45 11.20 21.19
CA GLY A 58 -0.88 10.41 20.05
C GLY A 58 -1.79 9.23 20.41
N ILE A 59 -2.44 8.62 19.40
CA ILE A 59 -3.25 7.41 19.57
C ILE A 59 -2.35 6.20 19.85
N ILE A 60 -1.25 6.08 19.11
CA ILE A 60 -0.23 5.05 19.24
C ILE A 60 1.06 5.75 19.66
N GLY A 61 1.47 5.59 20.92
CA GLY A 61 2.58 6.33 21.52
C GLY A 61 3.89 6.34 20.70
N PRO A 62 4.37 5.21 20.15
CA PRO A 62 5.55 5.19 19.28
C PRO A 62 5.40 5.97 17.97
N LEU A 63 4.18 6.23 17.51
CA LEU A 63 3.89 7.00 16.29
C LEU A 63 3.66 8.49 16.56
N TYR A 64 3.60 8.91 17.82
CA TYR A 64 3.47 10.34 18.17
C TYR A 64 4.73 11.13 17.84
N SER A 65 5.91 10.56 18.11
CA SER A 65 7.17 11.25 17.86
C SER A 65 8.24 10.25 17.44
N TRP A 66 8.78 10.44 16.23
CA TRP A 66 9.94 9.70 15.73
C TRP A 66 11.02 10.71 15.39
N PHE A 67 12.18 10.66 16.07
CA PHE A 67 13.31 11.57 15.87
C PHE A 67 12.90 13.07 15.75
N PRO A 68 12.78 13.77 16.88
CA PRO A 68 11.96 14.99 17.11
C PRO A 68 10.74 15.32 16.24
N ILE A 69 10.32 14.49 15.28
CA ILE A 69 9.28 14.83 14.30
C ILE A 69 7.94 14.25 14.77
N HIS A 70 6.91 15.09 14.80
CA HIS A 70 5.53 14.64 14.97
C HIS A 70 5.05 14.04 13.66
N VAL A 71 4.93 12.72 13.63
CA VAL A 71 4.61 11.95 12.40
C VAL A 71 3.28 12.41 11.78
N TYR A 72 2.33 12.82 12.63
CA TYR A 72 1.01 13.28 12.19
C TYR A 72 1.03 14.59 11.39
N ASP A 73 2.00 15.48 11.66
CA ASP A 73 2.16 16.75 10.91
C ASP A 73 2.51 16.47 9.44
N TYR A 74 3.02 15.27 9.15
CA TYR A 74 3.34 14.76 7.81
C TYR A 74 2.53 13.50 7.46
N SER A 75 1.36 13.32 8.08
CA SER A 75 0.52 12.11 7.98
C SER A 75 0.26 11.67 6.53
N TRP A 76 -0.03 12.61 5.63
CA TRP A 76 -0.26 12.32 4.21
C TRP A 76 0.96 11.69 3.53
N LEU A 77 2.16 12.21 3.84
CA LEU A 77 3.42 11.74 3.27
C LEU A 77 3.82 10.40 3.86
N VAL A 78 3.70 10.27 5.19
CA VAL A 78 3.99 9.03 5.92
C VAL A 78 3.10 7.90 5.42
N GLY A 79 1.79 8.15 5.32
CA GLY A 79 0.84 7.16 4.81
C GLY A 79 1.13 6.74 3.38
N LEU A 80 1.41 7.71 2.49
CA LEU A 80 1.75 7.45 1.10
C LEU A 80 3.03 6.61 0.97
N VAL A 81 4.12 7.05 1.61
CA VAL A 81 5.43 6.38 1.53
C VAL A 81 5.35 4.98 2.14
N ALA A 82 4.71 4.82 3.30
CA ALA A 82 4.58 3.53 3.94
C ALA A 82 3.73 2.54 3.12
N ALA A 83 2.58 2.98 2.61
CA ALA A 83 1.75 2.14 1.73
C ALA A 83 2.50 1.77 0.44
N PHE A 84 3.21 2.73 -0.15
CA PHE A 84 3.98 2.50 -1.37
C PHE A 84 5.09 1.46 -1.17
N LEU A 85 5.94 1.64 -0.16
CA LEU A 85 7.04 0.71 0.14
C LEU A 85 6.50 -0.67 0.55
N CYS A 86 5.45 -0.73 1.36
CA CYS A 86 4.79 -1.98 1.73
C CYS A 86 4.27 -2.71 0.48
N TYR A 87 3.64 -1.98 -0.44
CA TYR A 87 3.11 -2.57 -1.67
C TYR A 87 4.22 -3.08 -2.59
N LEU A 88 5.33 -2.35 -2.71
CA LEU A 88 6.51 -2.80 -3.46
C LEU A 88 7.09 -4.07 -2.87
N ALA A 89 7.32 -4.10 -1.55
CA ALA A 89 7.86 -5.26 -0.85
C ALA A 89 6.95 -6.48 -1.03
N LEU A 90 5.64 -6.34 -0.79
CA LEU A 90 4.68 -7.42 -0.96
C LEU A 90 4.57 -7.90 -2.42
N SER A 91 4.64 -6.98 -3.38
CA SER A 91 4.60 -7.33 -4.81
C SER A 91 5.86 -8.06 -5.28
N ALA A 92 7.02 -7.72 -4.71
CA ALA A 92 8.29 -8.38 -4.98
C ALA A 92 8.38 -9.77 -4.33
N LEU A 93 7.98 -9.89 -3.05
CA LEU A 93 8.03 -11.14 -2.29
C LEU A 93 6.94 -12.14 -2.73
N PHE A 94 5.77 -11.64 -3.12
CA PHE A 94 4.63 -12.47 -3.54
C PHE A 94 4.12 -12.05 -4.92
N PRO A 95 4.81 -12.39 -6.03
CA PRO A 95 4.39 -12.01 -7.38
C PRO A 95 3.02 -12.58 -7.76
N ALA A 96 2.21 -11.81 -8.50
CA ALA A 96 0.89 -12.26 -8.95
C ALA A 96 1.03 -13.43 -9.95
N ALA A 97 0.22 -14.49 -9.83
CA ALA A 97 0.27 -15.64 -10.73
C ALA A 97 0.10 -15.27 -12.23
N ALA A 98 -0.68 -14.23 -12.51
CA ALA A 98 -0.82 -13.64 -13.85
C ALA A 98 0.52 -13.17 -14.47
N ALA A 99 1.44 -12.65 -13.65
CA ALA A 99 2.78 -12.27 -14.11
C ALA A 99 3.64 -13.50 -14.48
N ARG A 100 3.35 -14.67 -13.91
CA ARG A 100 4.12 -15.91 -14.10
C ARG A 100 3.76 -16.66 -15.39
N ARG A 101 2.62 -16.37 -16.04
CA ARG A 101 2.23 -17.01 -17.32
C ARG A 101 3.05 -16.56 -18.54
N ARG A 102 3.94 -15.56 -18.38
CA ARG A 102 4.66 -14.92 -19.50
C ARG A 102 6.09 -15.43 -19.80
N PRO A 103 6.42 -16.73 -19.64
CA PRO A 103 7.52 -17.30 -20.44
C PRO A 103 7.15 -18.43 -21.42
N GLN A 104 5.98 -19.09 -21.32
CA GLN A 104 5.81 -20.40 -21.98
C GLN A 104 5.11 -20.37 -23.34
N ALA A 105 4.36 -19.32 -23.68
CA ALA A 105 3.63 -19.25 -24.95
C ALA A 105 4.47 -18.73 -26.14
N ALA A 106 5.68 -18.19 -25.88
CA ALA A 106 6.54 -17.64 -26.93
C ALA A 106 7.62 -18.63 -27.42
N ALA A 107 7.67 -19.84 -26.86
CA ALA A 107 8.66 -20.87 -27.22
C ALA A 107 8.10 -21.99 -28.12
N ALA A 108 6.89 -21.82 -28.66
CA ALA A 108 6.21 -22.81 -29.48
C ALA A 108 5.87 -22.23 -30.86
N THR A 109 6.89 -21.92 -31.66
CA THR A 109 6.82 -21.76 -33.13
C THR A 109 8.20 -21.94 -33.73
#